data_AF-A0AA87CSK3-F1
#
_entry.id   AF-A0AA87CSK3-F1
#
_cell.length_a   1.000
_cell.length_b   1.000
_cell.length_c   1.000
_cell.angle_alpha   90.00
_cell.angle_beta   90.00
_cell.angle_gamma   90.00
#
_symmetry.space_group_name_H-M   'P 1'
#
loop_
_entity.id
_entity.type
_entity.pdbx_description
1 polymer ?
#
loop_
_entity_poly.entity_id
_entity_poly.type
_entity_poly.pdbx_seq_one_letter_code
_entity_poly.pdbx_strand_id
1 'polypeptide(L)'
;MPPQIRLLIFTLTNELCAAFYLREVVMSKKYEYSANDFTHTDSAISVQVCVAPSNFDLLPIFTLSVRVEKKDGEDINYYRAEAIKKAKEVIADIVEDAAQGDLHQNKAEFSGVIVTSGDLSLEERVAALEKQLTDMQAAMICELEASKSTIFSIKATIDANEKAFADTVSQLESRFASSLKK
;
A
#
# COMPACT_ATOMS: atom_id res chain seq x y z
N MET A 1 -53.59 30.20 -14.55
CA MET A 1 -53.12 28.84 -14.17
C MET A 1 -53.79 28.47 -12.85
N PRO A 2 -54.43 27.28 -12.73
CA PRO A 2 -55.12 26.87 -11.51
C PRO A 2 -54.16 26.79 -10.31
N PRO A 3 -54.58 27.21 -9.10
CA PRO A 3 -53.72 27.24 -7.91
C PRO A 3 -53.17 25.85 -7.53
N GLN A 4 -53.93 24.78 -7.81
CA GLN A 4 -53.53 23.38 -7.61
C GLN A 4 -52.30 23.00 -8.45
N ILE A 5 -52.16 23.53 -9.67
CA ILE A 5 -51.04 23.24 -10.56
C ILE A 5 -49.78 24.00 -10.14
N ARG A 6 -49.94 25.22 -9.58
CA ARG A 6 -48.82 25.98 -9.04
C ARG A 6 -48.19 25.31 -7.82
N LEU A 7 -48.99 24.72 -6.93
CA LEU A 7 -48.49 24.03 -5.75
C LEU A 7 -47.73 22.75 -6.13
N LEU A 8 -48.25 21.97 -7.09
CA LEU A 8 -47.62 20.74 -7.57
C LEU A 8 -46.27 20.99 -8.26
N ILE A 9 -46.18 22.06 -9.05
CA ILE A 9 -44.92 22.46 -9.70
C ILE A 9 -43.90 22.90 -8.63
N PHE A 10 -44.33 23.66 -7.62
CA PHE A 10 -43.43 24.17 -6.57
C PHE A 10 -42.86 23.04 -5.69
N THR A 11 -43.66 22.02 -5.35
CA THR A 11 -43.17 20.85 -4.62
C THR A 11 -42.28 19.96 -5.48
N LEU A 12 -42.63 19.70 -6.75
CA LEU A 12 -41.78 18.93 -7.66
C LEU A 12 -40.44 19.64 -7.92
N THR A 13 -40.42 20.97 -8.05
CA THR A 13 -39.15 21.71 -8.20
C THR A 13 -38.33 21.70 -6.93
N ASN A 14 -38.93 21.77 -5.74
CA ASN A 14 -38.18 21.72 -4.49
C ASN A 14 -37.66 20.32 -4.17
N GLU A 15 -38.41 19.26 -4.46
CA GLU A 15 -37.93 17.88 -4.28
C GLU A 15 -36.89 17.51 -5.34
N LEU A 16 -37.07 17.92 -6.60
CA LEU A 16 -36.04 17.75 -7.62
C LEU A 16 -34.81 18.61 -7.32
N CYS A 17 -34.96 19.83 -6.81
CA CYS A 17 -33.84 20.68 -6.43
C CYS A 17 -33.14 20.16 -5.17
N ALA A 18 -33.86 19.62 -4.18
CA ALA A 18 -33.27 18.95 -3.02
C ALA A 18 -32.62 17.61 -3.41
N ALA A 19 -33.17 16.87 -4.36
CA ALA A 19 -32.55 15.67 -4.91
C ALA A 19 -31.35 16.00 -5.80
N PHE A 20 -31.37 17.10 -6.55
CA PHE A 20 -30.20 17.60 -7.28
C PHE A 20 -29.15 18.14 -6.32
N TYR A 21 -29.52 18.86 -5.27
CA TYR A 21 -28.63 19.32 -4.21
C TYR A 21 -28.11 18.17 -3.36
N LEU A 22 -28.87 17.11 -3.09
CA LEU A 22 -28.37 15.93 -2.38
C LEU A 22 -27.49 15.07 -3.30
N ARG A 23 -27.78 15.03 -4.60
CA ARG A 23 -26.97 14.32 -5.59
C ARG A 23 -25.70 15.10 -5.99
N GLU A 24 -25.74 16.43 -5.90
CA GLU A 24 -24.58 17.32 -6.01
C GLU A 24 -23.84 17.42 -4.69
N VAL A 25 -24.46 17.46 -3.50
CA VAL A 25 -23.76 17.53 -2.19
C VAL A 25 -23.24 16.16 -1.74
N VAL A 26 -23.75 15.06 -2.31
CA VAL A 26 -22.95 13.85 -2.56
C VAL A 26 -21.97 14.16 -3.71
N MET A 27 -21.24 15.28 -3.60
CA MET A 27 -20.06 15.58 -4.40
C MET A 27 -19.10 14.47 -4.03
N SER A 28 -19.00 13.52 -4.94
CA SER A 28 -17.90 12.58 -5.11
C SER A 28 -16.58 13.26 -4.75
N LYS A 29 -16.18 13.16 -3.47
CA LYS A 29 -14.80 13.39 -3.10
C LYS A 29 -14.03 12.44 -4.01
N LYS A 30 -13.28 12.99 -4.96
CA LYS A 30 -12.41 12.19 -5.83
C LYS A 30 -11.25 11.64 -5.02
N TYR A 31 -10.90 12.36 -3.96
CA TYR A 31 -9.78 12.06 -3.08
C TYR A 31 -10.19 12.16 -1.62
N GLU A 32 -9.73 11.21 -0.83
CA GLU A 32 -9.83 11.14 0.61
C GLU A 32 -8.50 11.53 1.25
N TYR A 33 -8.59 12.25 2.38
CA TYR A 33 -7.45 12.70 3.15
C TYR A 33 -7.51 12.04 4.51
N SER A 34 -6.46 11.30 4.86
CA SER A 34 -6.33 10.68 6.17
C SER A 34 -5.06 11.15 6.85
N ALA A 35 -5.16 11.63 8.09
CA ALA A 35 -4.00 11.92 8.93
C ALA A 35 -3.66 10.67 9.76
N ASN A 36 -2.47 10.15 9.53
CA ASN A 36 -1.86 8.99 10.15
C ASN A 36 -0.56 9.45 10.83
N ASP A 37 -0.04 8.66 11.76
CA ASP A 37 1.25 8.85 12.42
C ASP A 37 1.55 10.26 12.98
N PHE A 38 1.42 10.37 14.30
CA PHE A 38 1.66 11.60 15.04
C PHE A 38 3.01 11.51 15.74
N THR A 39 3.98 12.29 15.27
CA THR A 39 5.31 12.38 15.88
C THR A 39 5.41 13.70 16.63
N HIS A 40 5.65 13.63 17.94
CA HIS A 40 5.80 14.80 18.78
C HIS A 40 7.25 15.29 18.77
N THR A 41 7.46 16.57 18.53
CA THR A 41 8.72 17.28 18.80
C THR A 41 8.52 18.29 19.92
N ASP A 42 9.56 18.99 20.39
CA ASP A 42 9.43 19.92 21.53
C ASP A 42 8.39 21.03 21.28
N SER A 43 8.33 21.58 20.06
CA SER A 43 7.47 22.72 19.71
C SER A 43 6.32 22.39 18.74
N ALA A 44 6.29 21.20 18.15
CA ALA A 44 5.32 20.86 17.11
C ALA A 44 4.89 19.40 17.16
N ILE A 45 3.84 19.10 16.41
CA ILE A 45 3.40 17.77 16.08
C ILE A 45 3.54 17.63 14.56
N SER A 46 4.35 16.67 14.15
CA SER A 46 4.44 16.25 12.75
C SER A 46 3.38 15.18 12.51
N VAL A 47 2.52 15.40 11.53
CA VAL A 47 1.43 14.50 11.18
C VAL A 47 1.61 14.05 9.73
N GLN A 48 1.52 12.75 9.48
CA GLN A 48 1.58 12.23 8.13
C GLN A 48 0.16 12.27 7.50
N VAL A 49 -0.02 13.04 6.43
CA VAL A 49 -1.29 13.12 5.71
C VAL A 49 -1.18 12.33 4.40
N CYS A 50 -1.98 11.28 4.29
CA CYS A 50 -2.12 10.49 3.08
C CYS A 50 -3.30 10.99 2.24
N VAL A 51 -3.12 11.00 0.93
CA VAL A 51 -4.19 11.32 -0.03
C VAL A 51 -4.41 10.13 -0.94
N ALA A 52 -5.61 9.58 -0.93
CA ALA A 52 -5.99 8.40 -1.72
C ALA A 52 -7.21 8.70 -2.61
N PRO A 53 -7.38 8.03 -3.76
CA PRO A 53 -8.64 8.09 -4.49
C PRO A 53 -9.77 7.56 -3.61
N SER A 54 -10.90 8.28 -3.52
CA SER A 54 -12.02 7.83 -2.67
C SER A 54 -12.72 6.56 -3.17
N ASN A 55 -12.41 6.10 -4.38
CA ASN A 55 -12.88 4.86 -4.95
C ASN A 55 -11.85 3.71 -4.87
N PHE A 56 -10.64 3.96 -4.35
CA PHE A 56 -9.59 2.96 -4.23
C PHE A 56 -8.56 3.38 -3.15
N ASP A 57 -8.74 2.88 -1.93
CA ASP A 57 -7.99 3.28 -0.73
C ASP A 57 -6.76 2.40 -0.42
N LEU A 58 -6.48 1.38 -1.23
CA LEU A 58 -5.41 0.42 -0.97
C LEU A 58 -4.00 1.05 -1.03
N LEU A 59 -3.80 2.10 -1.84
CA LEU A 59 -2.52 2.78 -1.96
C LEU A 59 -2.73 4.30 -2.03
N PRO A 60 -2.09 5.08 -1.13
CA PRO A 60 -2.12 6.54 -1.24
C PRO A 60 -1.37 6.98 -2.50
N ILE A 61 -1.90 8.01 -3.18
CA ILE A 61 -1.25 8.63 -4.36
C ILE A 61 0.02 9.34 -3.92
N PHE A 62 -0.04 10.00 -2.78
CA PHE A 62 1.08 10.66 -2.15
C PHE A 62 0.83 10.84 -0.65
N THR A 63 1.92 11.07 0.06
CA THR A 63 1.95 11.23 1.52
C THR A 63 2.79 12.44 1.86
N LEU A 64 2.24 13.40 2.63
CA LEU A 64 2.96 14.57 3.12
C LEU A 64 3.15 14.50 4.63
N SER A 65 4.32 14.92 5.10
CA SER A 65 4.53 15.22 6.52
C SER A 65 4.25 16.69 6.77
N VAL A 66 3.20 16.98 7.55
CA VAL A 66 2.76 18.33 7.88
C VAL A 66 3.13 18.65 9.33
N ARG A 67 3.77 19.80 9.55
CA ARG A 67 4.05 20.30 10.90
C ARG A 67 2.94 21.23 11.40
N VAL A 68 2.39 20.91 12.57
CA VAL A 68 1.42 21.72 13.29
C VAL A 68 2.04 22.14 14.62
N GLU A 69 2.04 23.44 14.91
CA GLU A 69 2.58 23.96 16.18
C GLU A 69 1.74 23.46 17.36
N LYS A 70 2.40 23.10 18.45
CA LYS A 70 1.72 22.65 19.66
C LYS A 70 0.93 23.82 20.26
N LYS A 71 -0.32 23.54 20.62
CA LYS A 71 -1.18 24.42 21.39
C LYS A 71 -1.59 23.73 22.68
N ASP A 72 -1.53 24.47 23.77
CA ASP A 72 -1.91 23.96 25.09
C ASP A 72 -3.41 23.66 25.14
N GLY A 73 -3.77 22.47 25.64
CA GLY A 73 -5.16 22.06 25.84
C GLY A 73 -5.86 21.45 24.62
N GLU A 74 -5.21 21.41 23.45
CA GLU A 74 -5.80 20.82 22.24
C GLU A 74 -5.58 19.30 22.17
N ASP A 75 -6.57 18.59 21.63
CA ASP A 75 -6.55 17.13 21.49
C ASP A 75 -6.00 16.66 20.13
N ILE A 76 -5.87 15.35 19.95
CA ILE A 76 -5.38 14.76 18.70
C ILE A 76 -6.29 15.03 17.48
N ASN A 77 -7.58 15.28 17.70
CA ASN A 77 -8.52 15.57 16.62
C ASN A 77 -8.30 16.97 16.06
N TYR A 78 -7.97 17.94 16.92
CA TYR A 78 -7.53 19.26 16.48
C TYR A 78 -6.33 19.15 15.52
N TYR A 79 -5.27 18.43 15.93
CA TYR A 79 -4.08 18.28 15.11
C TYR A 79 -4.34 17.50 13.81
N ARG A 80 -5.25 16.52 13.82
CA ARG A 80 -5.71 15.81 12.62
C ARG A 80 -6.35 16.77 11.62
N ALA A 81 -7.30 17.59 12.08
CA ALA A 81 -8.02 18.52 11.24
C ALA A 81 -7.08 19.61 10.68
N GLU A 82 -6.22 20.17 11.53
CA GLU A 82 -5.28 21.22 11.17
C GLU A 82 -4.22 20.72 10.17
N ALA A 83 -3.72 19.50 10.36
CA ALA A 83 -2.77 18.89 9.43
C ALA A 83 -3.39 18.65 8.05
N ILE A 84 -4.62 18.12 7.99
CA ILE A 84 -5.34 17.91 6.72
C ILE A 84 -5.62 19.24 6.03
N LYS A 85 -5.99 20.28 6.79
CA LYS A 85 -6.23 21.62 6.26
C LYS A 85 -4.97 22.18 5.59
N LYS A 86 -3.84 22.19 6.31
CA LYS A 86 -2.54 22.62 5.78
C LYS A 86 -2.10 21.79 4.58
N ALA A 87 -2.31 20.47 4.60
CA ALA A 87 -1.99 19.62 3.46
C ALA A 87 -2.76 20.06 2.20
N LYS A 88 -4.06 20.35 2.34
CA LYS A 88 -4.88 20.83 1.22
C LYS A 88 -4.42 22.18 0.69
N GLU A 89 -4.02 23.10 1.56
CA GLU A 89 -3.47 24.39 1.16
C GLU A 89 -2.18 24.22 0.35
N VAL A 90 -1.25 23.39 0.83
CA VAL A 90 0.00 23.09 0.10
C VAL A 90 -0.28 22.46 -1.27
N ILE A 91 -1.23 21.52 -1.35
CA ILE A 91 -1.57 20.89 -2.64
C ILE A 91 -2.25 21.91 -3.58
N ALA A 92 -3.10 22.79 -3.06
CA ALA A 92 -3.75 23.82 -3.85
C ALA A 92 -2.72 24.81 -4.42
N ASP A 93 -1.74 25.21 -3.61
CA ASP A 93 -0.61 26.07 -4.00
C ASP A 93 0.21 25.43 -5.13
N ILE A 94 0.57 24.15 -4.99
CA ILE A 94 1.29 23.40 -6.05
C ILE A 94 0.47 23.32 -7.34
N VAL A 95 -0.85 23.12 -7.24
CA VAL A 95 -1.74 23.05 -8.42
C VAL A 95 -1.86 24.41 -9.09
N GLU A 96 -1.92 25.48 -8.31
CA GLU A 96 -1.96 26.86 -8.83
C GLU A 96 -0.64 27.21 -9.51
N ASP A 97 0.51 26.90 -8.90
CA ASP A 97 1.84 27.04 -9.50
C ASP A 97 1.98 26.23 -10.79
N ALA A 98 1.47 25.00 -10.81
CA ALA A 98 1.50 24.16 -12.01
C ALA A 98 0.56 24.66 -13.12
N ALA A 99 -0.49 25.41 -12.76
CA ALA A 99 -1.43 26.00 -13.71
C ALA A 99 -0.97 27.37 -14.23
N GLN A 100 -0.26 28.16 -13.41
CA GLN A 100 0.31 29.47 -13.75
C GLN A 100 1.69 29.38 -14.39
N GLY A 101 2.42 28.29 -14.10
CA GLY A 101 3.67 27.93 -14.77
C GLY A 101 3.41 27.73 -16.25
N ASP A 102 3.83 28.71 -17.04
CA ASP A 102 3.85 28.66 -18.50
C ASP A 102 4.40 27.30 -18.96
N LEU A 103 3.53 26.48 -19.56
CA LEU A 103 3.85 25.22 -20.22
C LEU A 103 4.98 25.38 -21.27
N HIS A 104 5.36 26.62 -21.60
CA HIS A 104 6.48 26.96 -22.47
C HIS A 104 7.88 27.01 -21.83
N GLN A 105 8.05 27.12 -20.50
CA GLN A 105 9.40 27.15 -19.93
C GLN A 105 10.01 25.77 -19.66
N ASN A 106 9.21 24.70 -19.67
CA ASN A 106 9.71 23.32 -19.52
C ASN A 106 9.86 22.53 -20.82
N LYS A 107 9.60 23.12 -21.99
CA LYS A 107 9.95 22.47 -23.27
C LYS A 107 11.46 22.39 -23.51
N ALA A 108 12.24 23.25 -22.86
CA ALA A 108 13.70 23.28 -23.00
C ALA A 108 14.44 22.62 -21.83
N GLU A 109 13.88 22.60 -20.61
CA GLU A 109 14.61 22.13 -19.42
C GLU A 109 14.06 20.84 -18.79
N PHE A 110 12.88 20.36 -19.19
CA PHE A 110 12.63 18.91 -19.20
C PHE A 110 13.15 18.30 -20.51
N SER A 111 14.39 18.65 -20.88
CA SER A 111 15.32 17.61 -21.31
C SER A 111 15.66 16.78 -20.06
N GLY A 112 14.63 16.13 -19.51
CA GLY A 112 14.82 14.85 -18.90
C GLY A 112 15.42 14.03 -20.03
N VAL A 113 16.75 14.02 -20.10
CA VAL A 113 17.47 12.79 -20.32
C VAL A 113 16.78 11.83 -19.37
N ILE A 114 15.75 11.14 -19.89
CA ILE A 114 15.55 9.77 -19.50
C ILE A 114 16.95 9.25 -19.72
N VAL A 115 17.67 9.03 -18.62
CA VAL A 115 18.81 8.14 -18.66
C VAL A 115 18.16 6.78 -18.93
N THR A 116 17.66 6.59 -20.16
CA THR A 116 17.99 5.40 -20.90
C THR A 116 19.50 5.45 -20.83
N SER A 117 20.06 4.70 -19.89
CA SER A 117 21.41 4.18 -20.03
C SER A 117 21.63 3.97 -21.52
N GLY A 118 22.42 4.86 -22.10
CA GLY A 118 22.32 5.26 -23.50
C GLY A 118 22.99 4.27 -24.43
N ASP A 119 22.68 2.98 -24.29
CA ASP A 119 23.32 1.93 -25.09
C ASP A 119 22.32 0.96 -25.73
N LEU A 120 21.03 0.97 -25.35
CA LEU A 120 20.08 -0.03 -25.84
C LEU A 120 18.70 0.58 -26.17
N SER A 121 18.23 0.29 -27.39
CA SER A 121 16.86 0.52 -27.88
C SER A 121 15.81 -0.09 -26.97
N LEU A 122 14.55 0.31 -27.14
CA LEU A 122 13.44 -0.22 -26.33
C LEU A 122 13.33 -1.74 -26.47
N GLU A 123 13.55 -2.24 -27.68
CA GLU A 123 13.59 -3.64 -28.06
C GLU A 123 14.70 -4.39 -27.30
N GLU A 124 15.89 -3.80 -27.20
CA GLU A 124 17.01 -4.38 -26.48
C GLU A 124 16.79 -4.38 -24.95
N ARG A 125 16.09 -3.38 -24.41
CA ARG A 125 15.70 -3.34 -23.00
C ARG A 125 14.66 -4.41 -22.67
N VAL A 126 13.70 -4.65 -23.56
CA VAL A 126 12.72 -5.73 -23.42
C VAL A 126 13.44 -7.09 -23.46
N ALA A 127 14.34 -7.30 -24.42
CA ALA A 127 15.12 -8.53 -24.51
C ALA A 127 16.01 -8.76 -23.27
N ALA A 128 16.60 -7.70 -22.71
CA ALA A 128 17.39 -7.79 -21.49
C ALA A 128 16.54 -8.16 -20.27
N LEU A 129 15.32 -7.61 -20.15
CA LEU A 129 14.39 -7.95 -19.07
C LEU A 129 13.86 -9.38 -19.21
N GLU A 130 13.51 -9.83 -20.41
CA GLU A 130 13.10 -11.21 -20.69
C GLU A 130 14.21 -12.21 -20.33
N LYS A 131 15.46 -11.85 -20.67
CA LYS A 131 16.62 -12.65 -20.28
C LYS A 131 16.81 -12.71 -18.77
N GLN A 132 16.74 -11.57 -18.08
CA GLN A 132 16.84 -11.55 -16.61
C GLN A 132 15.73 -12.37 -15.94
N LEU A 133 14.50 -12.28 -16.44
CA LEU A 133 13.38 -13.10 -15.97
C LEU A 133 13.66 -14.59 -16.16
N THR A 134 14.18 -14.97 -17.32
CA THR A 134 14.52 -16.37 -17.62
C THR A 134 15.65 -16.88 -16.73
N ASP A 135 16.70 -16.07 -16.55
CA ASP A 135 17.84 -16.41 -15.70
C ASP A 135 17.42 -16.52 -14.21
N MET A 136 16.56 -15.62 -13.73
CA MET A 136 15.99 -15.70 -12.37
C MET A 136 15.10 -16.94 -12.21
N GLN A 137 14.27 -17.26 -13.21
CA GLN A 137 13.44 -18.46 -13.18
C GLN A 137 14.31 -19.73 -13.12
N ALA A 138 15.39 -19.79 -13.89
CA ALA A 138 16.33 -20.91 -13.87
C ALA A 138 17.04 -21.04 -12.51
N ALA A 139 17.49 -19.91 -11.93
CA ALA A 139 18.11 -19.91 -10.60
C ALA A 139 17.15 -20.42 -9.51
N MET A 140 15.90 -19.94 -9.51
CA MET A 140 14.87 -20.42 -8.57
C MET A 140 14.62 -21.92 -8.69
N ILE A 141 14.55 -22.45 -9.92
CA ILE A 141 14.36 -23.89 -10.14
C ILE A 141 15.53 -24.69 -9.57
N CYS A 142 16.77 -24.22 -9.78
CA CYS A 142 17.96 -24.88 -9.22
C CYS A 142 17.96 -24.87 -7.69
N GLU A 143 17.62 -23.74 -7.06
CA GLU A 143 17.51 -23.64 -5.60
C GLU A 143 16.39 -24.54 -5.04
N LEU A 144 15.26 -24.62 -5.74
CA LEU A 144 14.15 -25.49 -5.37
C LEU A 144 14.53 -26.97 -5.41
N GLU A 145 15.19 -27.42 -6.48
CA GLU A 145 15.64 -28.81 -6.58
C GLU A 145 16.74 -29.13 -5.56
N ALA A 146 17.62 -28.18 -5.24
CA ALA A 146 18.59 -28.33 -4.14
C ALA A 146 17.88 -28.48 -2.78
N SER A 147 16.91 -27.63 -2.47
CA SER A 147 16.11 -27.69 -1.24
C SER A 147 15.35 -29.01 -1.12
N LYS A 148 14.73 -29.46 -2.22
CA LYS A 148 14.04 -30.75 -2.31
C LYS A 148 14.98 -31.94 -2.05
N SER A 149 16.20 -31.90 -2.60
CA SER A 149 17.23 -32.92 -2.32
C SER A 149 17.61 -32.96 -0.83
N THR A 150 17.77 -31.80 -0.20
CA THR A 150 18.02 -31.71 1.24
C THR A 150 16.86 -32.29 2.05
N ILE A 151 15.61 -31.98 1.69
CA ILE A 151 14.42 -32.52 2.36
C ILE A 151 14.40 -34.05 2.27
N PHE A 152 14.67 -34.63 1.10
CA PHE A 152 14.72 -36.09 0.95
C PHE A 152 15.82 -36.72 1.80
N SER A 153 16.99 -36.07 1.90
CA SER A 153 18.11 -36.53 2.73
C SER A 153 17.77 -36.49 4.24
N ILE A 154 17.11 -35.42 4.68
CA ILE A 154 16.60 -35.28 6.05
C ILE A 154 15.58 -36.37 6.34
N LYS A 155 14.63 -36.60 5.42
CA LYS A 155 13.60 -37.65 5.56
C LYS A 155 14.23 -39.03 5.73
N ALA A 156 15.21 -39.39 4.90
CA ALA A 156 15.92 -40.66 5.01
C ALA A 156 16.64 -40.82 6.37
N THR A 157 17.19 -39.73 6.90
CA THR A 157 17.86 -39.73 8.21
C THR A 157 16.86 -39.90 9.35
N ILE A 158 15.70 -39.24 9.29
CA ILE A 158 14.62 -39.41 10.27
C ILE A 158 14.14 -40.87 10.27
N ASP A 159 13.89 -41.45 9.09
CA ASP A 159 13.42 -42.84 8.97
C ASP A 159 14.45 -43.84 9.54
N ALA A 160 15.74 -43.60 9.29
CA ALA A 160 16.82 -44.40 9.88
C ALA A 160 16.87 -44.28 11.41
N ASN A 161 16.69 -43.07 11.94
CA ASN A 161 16.67 -42.82 13.38
C ASN A 161 15.45 -43.45 14.06
N GLU A 162 14.26 -43.34 13.46
CA GLU A 162 13.03 -43.98 13.95
C GLU A 162 13.22 -45.50 14.05
N LYS A 163 13.80 -46.12 13.02
CA LYS A 163 14.10 -47.55 13.03
C LYS A 163 15.12 -47.92 14.13
N ALA A 164 16.23 -47.20 14.22
CA ALA A 164 17.26 -47.46 15.23
C ALA A 164 16.72 -47.31 16.66
N PHE A 165 15.84 -46.33 16.88
CA PHE A 165 15.15 -46.15 18.16
C PHE A 165 14.23 -47.33 18.47
N ALA A 166 13.38 -47.74 17.52
CA ALA A 166 12.47 -48.88 17.68
C ALA A 166 13.24 -50.19 17.98
N ASP A 167 14.36 -50.42 17.29
CA ASP A 167 15.24 -51.57 17.53
C ASP A 167 15.83 -51.53 18.94
N THR A 168 16.28 -50.36 19.40
CA THR A 168 16.86 -50.18 20.74
C THR A 168 15.83 -50.43 21.84
N VAL A 169 14.61 -49.90 21.68
CA VAL A 169 13.50 -50.13 22.62
C VAL A 169 13.17 -51.62 22.68
N SER A 170 13.03 -52.29 21.54
CA SER A 170 12.74 -53.73 21.46
C SER A 170 13.83 -54.57 22.16
N GLN A 171 15.09 -54.20 22.01
CA GLN A 171 16.20 -54.86 22.71
C GLN A 171 16.13 -54.65 24.22
N LEU A 172 15.79 -53.44 24.67
CA LEU A 172 15.64 -53.12 26.09
C LEU A 172 14.52 -53.94 26.74
N GLU A 173 13.36 -54.01 26.07
CA GLU A 173 12.21 -54.79 26.51
C GLU A 173 12.54 -56.27 26.63
N SER A 174 13.24 -56.83 25.63
CA SER A 174 13.71 -58.22 25.66
C SER A 174 14.67 -58.50 26.82
N ARG A 175 15.64 -57.61 27.06
CA ARG A 175 16.56 -57.71 28.20
C ARG A 175 15.81 -57.68 29.52
N PHE A 176 14.87 -56.76 29.69
CA PHE A 176 14.07 -56.65 30.90
C PHE A 176 13.19 -57.89 31.15
N ALA A 177 12.56 -58.41 30.10
CA ALA A 177 11.78 -59.64 30.18
C ALA A 177 12.65 -60.86 30.56
N SER A 178 13.90 -60.90 30.10
CA SER A 178 14.86 -61.96 30.46
C SER A 178 15.35 -61.86 31.91
N SER A 179 15.50 -60.65 32.46
CA SER A 179 15.96 -60.46 33.84
C SER A 179 14.89 -60.80 34.87
N LEU A 180 13.61 -60.69 34.52
CA LEU A 180 12.48 -61.12 35.36
C LEU A 180 12.28 -62.64 35.45
N LYS A 181 12.91 -63.42 34.55
CA LYS A 181 12.83 -64.89 34.53
C LYS A 181 13.97 -65.58 35.30
N LYS A 182 14.90 -64.83 35.86
CA LYS A 182 15.97 -65.31 36.76
C LYS A 182 15.57 -65.11 38.21
#